data_AF-A0A2H9PFR1-F1
#
_entry.id   AF-A0A2H9PFR1-F1
#
_cell.length_a   1.000
_cell.length_b   1.000
_cell.length_c   1.000
_cell.angle_alpha   90.00
_cell.angle_beta   90.00
_cell.angle_gamma   90.00
#
_symmetry.space_group_name_H-M   'P 1'
#
loop_
_entity.id
_entity.type
_entity.pdbx_description
1 polymer ?
#
loop_
_entity_poly.entity_id
_entity_poly.type
_entity_poly.pdbx_seq_one_letter_code
_entity_poly.pdbx_strand_id
1 'polypeptide(L)'
;MNKCRDVIKPEIIPFYEKVFVDGKTVVVLEVNGIDKPYYLFKNNKKTYYIRVGTTVREATREELRRLFQASGSIHYDENLVYNSSLEDIATDKVTEYFENFRGMAFENLPEEEKENILINSKILTNGEDKILCTVAGILLFGKEPAKFLSQSGIMFAHFKGREISGELIDRKELNKTIAENIRNICEIIKLNLKHSSKIEGLERVEKEEIPERVIREAIANACIHRDYTIYGAKIRVFMFEDRLEIRSPGIPPNTVTVDNMKTGISVYRNPVIVKFINDYHLAEGMGRGIPMIIREMKKISGKEPKIEI
;
A
#
# COMPACT_ATOMS: atom_id res chain seq x y z
N MET A 1 -23.38 -29.17 4.73
CA MET A 1 -22.02 -28.93 4.19
C MET A 1 -21.99 -28.98 2.66
N ASN A 2 -22.49 -30.04 2.00
CA ASN A 2 -22.47 -30.18 0.53
C ASN A 2 -23.00 -28.95 -0.22
N LYS A 3 -24.10 -28.35 0.24
CA LYS A 3 -24.71 -27.19 -0.41
C LYS A 3 -23.77 -25.98 -0.55
N CYS A 4 -22.83 -25.77 0.37
CA CYS A 4 -21.83 -24.70 0.24
C CYS A 4 -20.84 -25.02 -0.90
N ARG A 5 -20.37 -26.27 -0.97
CA ARG A 5 -19.48 -26.75 -2.04
C ARG A 5 -20.13 -26.72 -3.43
N ASP A 6 -21.41 -27.07 -3.49
CA ASP A 6 -22.14 -27.20 -4.75
C ASP A 6 -22.50 -25.84 -5.34
N VAL A 7 -22.89 -24.88 -4.48
CA VAL A 7 -23.46 -23.60 -4.91
C VAL A 7 -22.43 -22.46 -4.95
N ILE A 8 -21.40 -22.52 -4.09
CA ILE A 8 -20.40 -21.45 -3.95
C ILE A 8 -19.14 -21.84 -4.72
N LYS A 9 -18.62 -20.90 -5.51
CA LYS A 9 -17.38 -21.04 -6.27
C LYS A 9 -16.41 -19.89 -5.96
N PRO A 10 -15.10 -20.12 -5.78
CA PRO A 10 -14.45 -21.43 -5.60
C PRO A 10 -15.06 -22.25 -4.46
N GLU A 11 -14.86 -23.56 -4.48
CA GLU A 11 -15.51 -24.44 -3.50
C GLU A 11 -15.04 -24.11 -2.08
N ILE A 12 -15.97 -24.03 -1.13
CA ILE A 12 -15.65 -23.78 0.28
C ILE A 12 -16.40 -24.75 1.18
N ILE A 13 -15.67 -25.28 2.17
CA ILE A 13 -16.22 -26.14 3.22
C ILE A 13 -16.15 -25.35 4.53
N PRO A 14 -17.30 -24.89 5.06
CA PRO A 14 -17.29 -24.16 6.33
C PRO A 14 -17.03 -25.11 7.50
N PHE A 15 -16.41 -24.59 8.55
CA PHE A 15 -16.38 -25.28 9.83
C PHE A 15 -17.78 -25.28 10.44
N TYR A 16 -18.15 -26.41 11.03
CA TYR A 16 -19.50 -26.68 11.51
C TYR A 16 -19.42 -27.29 12.91
N GLU A 17 -20.11 -26.66 13.85
CA GLU A 17 -20.26 -27.16 15.21
C GLU A 17 -21.69 -26.99 15.71
N LYS A 18 -22.16 -27.96 16.51
CA LYS A 18 -23.42 -27.84 17.25
C LYS A 18 -23.07 -27.54 18.71
N VAL A 19 -23.64 -26.46 19.23
CA VAL A 19 -23.43 -26.01 20.61
C VAL A 19 -24.78 -26.01 21.33
N PHE A 20 -24.80 -26.32 22.62
CA PHE A 20 -26.02 -26.32 23.42
C PHE A 20 -26.06 -25.08 24.31
N VAL A 21 -27.08 -24.25 24.16
CA VAL A 21 -27.23 -22.98 24.88
C VAL A 21 -28.69 -22.86 25.33
N ASP A 22 -28.93 -22.64 26.63
CA ASP A 22 -30.25 -22.46 27.23
C ASP A 22 -31.30 -23.50 26.82
N GLY A 23 -30.92 -24.78 26.82
CA GLY A 23 -31.82 -25.87 26.45
C GLY A 23 -32.04 -26.05 24.94
N LYS A 24 -31.36 -25.25 24.10
CA LYS A 24 -31.51 -25.27 22.64
C LYS A 24 -30.21 -25.65 21.96
N THR A 25 -30.32 -26.39 20.85
CA THR A 25 -29.19 -26.65 19.95
C THR A 25 -29.02 -25.48 18.99
N VAL A 26 -27.87 -24.84 19.05
CA VAL A 26 -27.44 -23.78 18.13
C VAL A 26 -26.39 -24.35 17.18
N VAL A 27 -26.47 -23.98 15.91
CA VAL A 27 -25.47 -24.33 14.91
C VAL A 27 -24.54 -23.13 14.71
N VAL A 28 -23.25 -23.34 14.93
CA VAL A 28 -22.21 -22.38 14.61
C VAL A 28 -21.58 -22.79 13.28
N LEU A 29 -21.60 -21.85 12.34
CA LEU A 29 -20.95 -21.98 11.03
C LEU A 29 -19.86 -20.92 10.93
N GLU A 30 -18.62 -21.36 10.86
CA GLU A 30 -17.48 -20.48 10.62
C GLU A 30 -17.00 -20.67 9.18
N VAL A 31 -16.92 -19.56 8.44
CA VAL A 31 -16.65 -19.56 7.00
C VAL A 31 -15.36 -18.78 6.74
N ASN A 32 -14.24 -19.49 6.70
CA ASN A 32 -12.93 -18.93 6.37
C ASN A 32 -12.44 -19.51 5.06
N GLY A 33 -12.36 -18.66 4.04
CA GLY A 33 -11.93 -19.04 2.70
C GLY A 33 -10.78 -18.18 2.22
N ILE A 34 -9.76 -18.82 1.64
CA ILE A 34 -8.57 -18.16 1.09
C ILE A 34 -8.75 -17.78 -0.38
N ASP A 35 -9.55 -18.53 -1.13
CA ASP A 35 -9.81 -18.35 -2.56
C ASP A 35 -10.91 -17.31 -2.84
N LYS A 36 -10.89 -16.21 -2.09
CA LYS A 36 -11.80 -15.08 -2.32
C LYS A 36 -11.53 -14.47 -3.72
N PRO A 37 -12.46 -13.70 -4.30
CA PRO A 37 -13.87 -13.63 -3.96
C PRO A 37 -14.63 -14.90 -4.31
N TYR A 38 -15.55 -15.27 -3.42
CA TYR A 38 -16.55 -16.30 -3.68
C TYR A 38 -17.76 -15.72 -4.40
N TYR A 39 -18.33 -16.48 -5.32
CA TYR A 39 -19.56 -16.16 -6.04
C TYR A 39 -20.52 -17.34 -6.06
N LEU A 40 -21.76 -17.04 -6.42
CA LEU A 40 -22.76 -18.03 -6.79
C LEU A 40 -23.33 -17.66 -8.15
N PHE A 41 -23.94 -18.64 -8.83
CA PHE A 41 -24.69 -18.37 -10.05
C PHE A 41 -26.13 -17.97 -9.69
N LYS A 42 -26.53 -16.75 -10.06
CA LYS A 42 -27.91 -16.27 -9.99
C LYS A 42 -28.33 -15.88 -11.40
N ASN A 43 -29.39 -16.52 -11.90
CA ASN A 43 -29.88 -16.33 -13.28
C ASN A 43 -28.77 -16.50 -14.33
N ASN A 44 -27.97 -17.57 -14.23
CA ASN A 44 -26.80 -17.86 -15.07
C ASN A 44 -25.70 -16.79 -15.10
N LYS A 45 -25.73 -15.82 -14.18
CA LYS A 45 -24.67 -14.81 -14.02
C LYS A 45 -23.90 -15.08 -12.73
N LYS A 46 -22.57 -14.88 -12.78
CA LYS A 46 -21.75 -14.84 -11.56
C LYS A 46 -22.15 -13.63 -10.74
N THR A 47 -22.65 -13.87 -9.53
CA THR A 47 -23.07 -12.83 -8.60
C THR A 47 -22.25 -12.92 -7.34
N TYR A 48 -21.66 -11.79 -6.96
CA TYR A 48 -20.79 -11.64 -5.81
C TYR A 48 -21.52 -10.84 -4.74
N TYR A 49 -21.41 -11.28 -3.50
CA TYR A 49 -22.07 -10.65 -2.37
C TYR A 49 -21.04 -10.14 -1.36
N ILE A 50 -21.29 -8.97 -0.80
CA ILE A 50 -20.54 -8.44 0.34
C ILE A 50 -21.46 -8.22 1.53
N ARG A 51 -20.91 -8.40 2.73
CA ARG A 51 -21.60 -8.08 3.98
C ARG A 51 -21.32 -6.63 4.35
N VAL A 52 -22.37 -5.87 4.61
CA VAL A 52 -22.31 -4.50 5.10
C VAL A 52 -23.13 -4.42 6.39
N GLY A 53 -22.43 -4.38 7.52
CA GLY A 53 -23.05 -4.50 8.84
C GLY A 53 -23.84 -5.81 8.98
N THR A 54 -25.15 -5.69 9.24
CA THR A 54 -26.05 -6.85 9.41
C THR A 54 -26.67 -7.35 8.10
N THR A 55 -26.48 -6.64 6.98
CA THR A 55 -27.10 -6.98 5.69
C THR A 55 -26.08 -7.49 4.67
N VAL A 56 -26.60 -8.15 3.62
CA VAL A 56 -25.82 -8.66 2.49
C VAL A 56 -26.35 -8.02 1.22
N ARG A 57 -25.47 -7.55 0.35
CA ARG A 57 -25.83 -6.95 -0.95
C ARG A 57 -24.90 -7.40 -2.06
N GLU A 58 -25.34 -7.25 -3.30
CA GLU A 58 -24.50 -7.52 -4.47
C GLU A 58 -23.34 -6.50 -4.50
N ALA A 59 -22.12 -7.00 -4.73
CA ALA A 59 -20.91 -6.18 -4.77
C ALA A 59 -20.94 -5.24 -5.98
N THR A 60 -20.58 -3.97 -5.79
CA THR A 60 -20.34 -3.07 -6.92
C THR A 60 -19.09 -3.48 -7.69
N ARG A 61 -18.90 -2.92 -8.90
CA ARG A 61 -17.69 -3.18 -9.71
C ARG A 61 -16.40 -2.83 -8.95
N GLU A 62 -16.42 -1.75 -8.18
CA GLU A 62 -15.27 -1.31 -7.37
C GLU A 62 -15.00 -2.23 -6.18
N GLU A 63 -16.06 -2.65 -5.48
CA GLU A 63 -15.94 -3.60 -4.36
C GLU A 63 -15.45 -4.96 -4.84
N LEU A 64 -15.99 -5.44 -5.96
CA LEU A 64 -15.56 -6.68 -6.59
C LEU A 64 -14.07 -6.63 -6.96
N ARG A 65 -13.63 -5.50 -7.51
CA ARG A 65 -12.20 -5.27 -7.83
C ARG A 65 -11.32 -5.32 -6.58
N ARG A 66 -11.77 -4.73 -5.47
CA ARG A 66 -11.08 -4.81 -4.18
C ARG A 66 -11.03 -6.25 -3.65
N LEU A 67 -12.10 -7.03 -3.82
CA LEU A 67 -12.10 -8.43 -3.41
C LEU A 67 -11.08 -9.26 -4.19
N PHE A 68 -11.02 -9.10 -5.51
CA PHE A 68 -10.02 -9.78 -6.37
C PHE A 68 -8.57 -9.34 -6.09
N GLN A 69 -8.37 -8.12 -5.61
CA GLN A 69 -7.05 -7.67 -5.16
C GLN A 69 -6.69 -8.18 -3.78
N ALA A 70 -7.65 -8.19 -2.86
CA ALA A 70 -7.45 -8.71 -1.51
C ALA A 70 -7.17 -10.21 -1.50
N SER A 71 -7.55 -10.94 -2.55
CA SER A 71 -7.21 -12.34 -2.78
C SER A 71 -5.91 -12.55 -3.57
N GLY A 72 -5.26 -11.48 -4.05
CA GLY A 72 -4.06 -11.58 -4.88
C GLY A 72 -4.33 -12.10 -6.30
N SER A 73 -5.58 -12.21 -6.74
CA SER A 73 -5.93 -12.67 -8.09
C SER A 73 -5.77 -11.58 -9.16
N ILE A 74 -5.70 -10.31 -8.75
CA ILE A 74 -5.41 -9.16 -9.60
C ILE A 74 -4.39 -8.27 -8.86
N HIS A 75 -3.26 -7.98 -9.49
CA HIS A 75 -2.30 -6.98 -9.03
C HIS A 75 -2.62 -5.66 -9.73
N TYR A 76 -3.15 -4.68 -8.96
CA TYR A 76 -3.65 -3.47 -9.60
C TYR A 76 -2.56 -2.65 -10.27
N ASP A 77 -1.38 -2.70 -9.70
CA ASP A 77 -0.20 -2.01 -10.18
C ASP A 77 0.24 -2.52 -11.57
N GLU A 78 -0.17 -3.72 -11.98
CA GLU A 78 0.03 -4.23 -13.35
C GLU A 78 -1.05 -3.78 -14.35
N ASN A 79 -2.17 -3.21 -13.89
CA ASN A 79 -3.25 -2.82 -14.81
C ASN A 79 -2.79 -1.68 -15.73
N LEU A 80 -3.24 -1.74 -16.98
CA LEU A 80 -3.06 -0.63 -17.92
C LEU A 80 -3.81 0.63 -17.47
N VAL A 81 -3.24 1.78 -17.80
CA VAL A 81 -3.83 3.10 -17.60
C VAL A 81 -4.31 3.62 -18.95
N TYR A 82 -5.63 3.72 -19.11
CA TYR A 82 -6.20 4.27 -20.34
C TYR A 82 -5.72 5.71 -20.60
N ASN A 83 -5.61 6.06 -21.88
CA ASN A 83 -5.14 7.37 -22.35
C ASN A 83 -3.71 7.74 -21.92
N SER A 84 -2.90 6.77 -21.50
CA SER A 84 -1.45 6.96 -21.31
C SER A 84 -0.67 6.52 -22.55
N SER A 85 0.59 6.92 -22.62
CA SER A 85 1.57 6.40 -23.57
C SER A 85 2.98 6.47 -22.98
N LEU A 86 3.98 5.95 -23.70
CA LEU A 86 5.39 6.11 -23.33
C LEU A 86 5.79 7.58 -23.08
N GLU A 87 5.15 8.53 -23.74
CA GLU A 87 5.43 9.97 -23.56
C GLU A 87 5.08 10.49 -22.16
N ASP A 88 4.20 9.81 -21.42
CA ASP A 88 3.85 10.16 -20.04
C ASP A 88 4.89 9.64 -19.02
N ILE A 89 5.84 8.80 -19.46
CA ILE A 89 6.94 8.30 -18.64
C ILE A 89 8.14 9.24 -18.76
N ALA A 90 8.77 9.52 -17.62
CA ALA A 90 10.01 10.29 -17.52
C ALA A 90 11.20 9.39 -17.86
N THR A 91 11.63 9.42 -19.13
CA THR A 91 12.70 8.56 -19.65
C THR A 91 14.02 8.73 -18.89
N ASP A 92 14.34 9.95 -18.46
CA ASP A 92 15.51 10.26 -17.62
C ASP A 92 15.52 9.44 -16.33
N LYS A 93 14.38 9.33 -15.65
CA LYS A 93 14.25 8.53 -14.41
C LYS A 93 14.33 7.03 -14.66
N VAL A 94 13.84 6.59 -15.82
CA VAL A 94 13.92 5.19 -16.24
C VAL A 94 15.38 4.82 -16.52
N THR A 95 16.09 5.63 -17.31
CA THR A 95 17.51 5.46 -17.60
C THR A 95 18.31 5.45 -16.29
N GLU A 96 18.10 6.44 -15.41
CA GLU A 96 18.76 6.49 -14.10
C GLU A 96 18.52 5.20 -13.29
N TYR A 97 17.29 4.68 -13.30
CA TYR A 97 16.97 3.45 -12.59
C TYR A 97 17.74 2.24 -13.13
N PHE A 98 17.69 2.01 -14.44
CA PHE A 98 18.33 0.84 -15.03
C PHE A 98 19.86 0.90 -14.97
N GLU A 99 20.44 2.09 -15.10
CA GLU A 99 21.89 2.26 -15.00
C GLU A 99 22.38 2.12 -13.56
N ASN A 100 21.80 2.88 -12.63
CA ASN A 100 22.34 2.98 -11.26
C ASN A 100 21.92 1.82 -10.35
N PHE A 101 20.75 1.22 -10.57
CA PHE A 101 20.21 0.18 -9.68
C PHE A 101 20.20 -1.21 -10.33
N ARG A 102 20.25 -1.29 -11.66
CA ARG A 102 20.27 -2.57 -12.38
C ARG A 102 21.60 -2.84 -13.11
N GLY A 103 22.53 -1.88 -13.14
CA GLY A 103 23.82 -2.04 -13.80
C GLY A 103 23.70 -2.26 -15.31
N MET A 104 22.63 -1.77 -15.92
CA MET A 104 22.30 -1.97 -17.33
C MET A 104 22.46 -0.65 -18.07
N ALA A 105 23.27 -0.63 -19.13
CA ALA A 105 23.50 0.54 -19.98
C ALA A 105 22.28 0.84 -20.87
N PHE A 106 21.17 1.18 -20.25
CA PHE A 106 19.84 1.26 -20.87
C PHE A 106 19.79 2.27 -22.00
N GLU A 107 20.46 3.42 -21.86
CA GLU A 107 20.46 4.50 -22.85
C GLU A 107 20.98 4.02 -24.23
N ASN A 108 21.97 3.12 -24.21
CA ASN A 108 22.67 2.63 -25.41
C ASN A 108 21.93 1.48 -26.12
N LEU A 109 20.84 0.97 -25.55
CA LEU A 109 20.09 -0.14 -26.13
C LEU A 109 19.26 0.31 -27.34
N PRO A 110 19.01 -0.57 -28.33
CA PRO A 110 18.04 -0.33 -29.37
C PRO A 110 16.65 -0.04 -28.80
N GLU A 111 15.86 0.80 -29.48
CA GLU A 111 14.52 1.19 -28.99
C GLU A 111 13.56 0.00 -28.78
N GLU A 112 13.61 -1.01 -29.65
CA GLU A 112 12.84 -2.24 -29.49
C GLU A 112 13.23 -3.01 -28.22
N GLU A 113 14.52 -3.02 -27.87
CA GLU A 113 15.01 -3.68 -26.65
C GLU A 113 14.60 -2.90 -25.40
N LYS A 114 14.72 -1.56 -25.43
CA LYS A 114 14.22 -0.68 -24.36
C LYS A 114 12.74 -0.94 -24.10
N GLU A 115 11.91 -0.94 -25.15
CA GLU A 115 10.48 -1.20 -25.04
C GLU A 115 10.18 -2.57 -24.42
N ASN A 116 10.84 -3.63 -24.91
CA ASN A 116 10.72 -4.97 -24.36
C ASN A 116 11.10 -5.03 -22.86
N ILE A 117 12.17 -4.33 -22.46
CA ILE A 117 12.58 -4.24 -21.05
C ILE A 117 11.50 -3.54 -20.21
N LEU A 118 10.89 -2.47 -20.71
CA LEU A 118 9.83 -1.74 -20.01
C LEU A 118 8.55 -2.57 -19.87
N ILE A 119 8.19 -3.35 -20.89
CA ILE A 119 7.05 -4.28 -20.84
C ILE A 119 7.32 -5.43 -19.86
N ASN A 120 8.49 -6.06 -19.96
CA ASN A 120 8.89 -7.16 -19.08
C ASN A 120 9.04 -6.71 -17.61
N SER A 121 9.39 -5.45 -17.39
CA SER A 121 9.46 -4.83 -16.07
C SER A 121 8.11 -4.33 -15.55
N LYS A 122 7.03 -4.52 -16.33
CA LYS A 122 5.66 -4.08 -16.00
C LYS A 122 5.53 -2.57 -15.83
N ILE A 123 6.39 -1.79 -16.47
CA ILE A 123 6.25 -0.31 -16.57
C ILE A 123 5.27 0.04 -17.68
N LEU A 124 5.38 -0.68 -18.81
CA LEU A 124 4.47 -0.62 -19.94
C LEU A 124 3.74 -1.95 -20.11
N THR A 125 2.70 -1.95 -20.93
CA THR A 125 1.95 -3.14 -21.32
C THR A 125 1.28 -2.94 -22.68
N ASN A 126 1.00 -4.04 -23.36
CA ASN A 126 0.28 -4.03 -24.64
C ASN A 126 -1.21 -3.76 -24.40
N GLY A 127 -1.73 -2.69 -24.99
CA GLY A 127 -3.16 -2.50 -25.21
C GLY A 127 -3.62 -3.16 -26.50
N GLU A 128 -4.88 -2.94 -26.89
CA GLU A 128 -5.45 -3.52 -28.11
C GLU A 128 -4.74 -3.00 -29.38
N ASP A 129 -4.55 -1.68 -29.47
CA ASP A 129 -3.98 -1.03 -30.67
C ASP A 129 -2.65 -0.29 -30.41
N LYS A 130 -2.22 -0.20 -29.14
CA LYS A 130 -1.03 0.57 -28.76
C LYS A 130 -0.47 0.14 -27.41
N ILE A 131 0.78 0.50 -27.18
CA ILE A 131 1.45 0.34 -25.88
C ILE A 131 0.97 1.43 -24.92
N LEU A 132 0.69 1.02 -23.69
CA LEU A 132 0.18 1.87 -22.62
C LEU A 132 1.06 1.73 -21.38
N CYS A 133 0.99 2.70 -20.49
CA CYS A 133 1.59 2.56 -19.17
C CYS A 133 0.76 1.64 -18.29
N THR A 134 1.42 0.95 -17.38
CA THR A 134 0.76 0.33 -16.23
C THR A 134 0.56 1.35 -15.10
N VAL A 135 -0.26 1.01 -14.11
CA VAL A 135 -0.39 1.79 -12.87
C VAL A 135 0.97 1.93 -12.17
N ALA A 136 1.75 0.85 -12.09
CA ALA A 136 3.11 0.88 -11.53
C ALA A 136 4.01 1.83 -12.32
N GLY A 137 4.00 1.76 -13.65
CA GLY A 137 4.80 2.62 -14.52
C GLY A 137 4.53 4.10 -14.27
N ILE A 138 3.24 4.49 -14.21
CA ILE A 138 2.85 5.86 -13.88
C ILE A 138 3.28 6.25 -12.46
N LEU A 139 3.07 5.39 -11.46
CA LEU A 139 3.38 5.72 -10.07
C LEU A 139 4.89 5.81 -9.79
N LEU A 140 5.71 5.05 -10.51
CA LEU A 140 7.16 4.97 -10.31
C LEU A 140 7.92 5.95 -11.20
N PHE A 141 7.49 6.14 -12.45
CA PHE A 141 8.21 6.87 -13.49
C PHE A 141 7.37 7.88 -14.26
N GLY A 142 6.09 8.07 -13.92
CA GLY A 142 5.25 9.05 -14.60
C GLY A 142 5.75 10.48 -14.40
N LYS A 143 5.68 11.29 -15.45
CA LYS A 143 5.97 12.73 -15.39
C LYS A 143 5.00 13.45 -14.45
N GLU A 144 3.72 13.09 -14.54
CA GLU A 144 2.63 13.63 -13.71
C GLU A 144 1.67 12.52 -13.23
N PRO A 145 2.03 11.74 -12.19
CA PRO A 145 1.22 10.59 -11.75
C PRO A 145 -0.21 10.97 -11.37
N ALA A 146 -0.40 12.15 -10.77
CA ALA A 146 -1.70 12.66 -10.35
C ALA A 146 -2.67 12.99 -11.51
N LYS A 147 -2.17 13.18 -12.74
CA LYS A 147 -3.00 13.36 -13.95
C LYS A 147 -3.85 12.12 -14.22
N PHE A 148 -3.26 10.94 -14.03
CA PHE A 148 -3.91 9.65 -14.30
C PHE A 148 -4.52 9.02 -13.05
N LEU A 149 -3.88 9.22 -11.91
CA LEU A 149 -4.24 8.64 -10.62
C LEU A 149 -4.25 9.76 -9.60
N SER A 150 -5.36 10.51 -9.52
CA SER A 150 -5.49 11.65 -8.60
C SER A 150 -5.26 11.28 -7.12
N GLN A 151 -5.42 10.00 -6.78
CA GLN A 151 -5.19 9.41 -5.48
C GLN A 151 -3.73 8.99 -5.20
N SER A 152 -2.81 9.16 -6.16
CA SER A 152 -1.41 8.71 -6.09
C SER A 152 -0.55 9.44 -5.03
N GLY A 153 -0.94 10.65 -4.67
CA GLY A 153 -0.14 11.54 -3.84
C GLY A 153 -0.19 11.26 -2.33
N ILE A 154 0.59 12.06 -1.59
CA ILE A 154 0.63 12.11 -0.13
C ILE A 154 0.22 13.52 0.31
N MET A 155 -0.69 13.60 1.29
CA MET A 155 -1.04 14.85 1.95
C MET A 155 -0.38 14.90 3.33
N PHE A 156 0.36 15.96 3.59
CA PHE A 156 0.95 16.25 4.91
C PHE A 156 0.19 17.40 5.58
N ALA A 157 -0.07 17.27 6.87
CA ALA A 157 -0.54 18.37 7.69
C ALA A 157 0.07 18.30 9.09
N HIS A 158 0.60 19.42 9.56
CA HIS A 158 1.14 19.62 10.90
C HIS A 158 0.19 20.49 11.70
N PHE A 159 -0.27 19.98 12.83
CA PHE A 159 -1.19 20.67 13.72
C PHE A 159 -0.50 21.06 15.02
N LYS A 160 -0.91 22.22 15.56
CA LYS A 160 -0.58 22.62 16.92
C LYS A 160 -1.43 21.83 17.92
N GLY A 161 -0.82 21.34 19.00
CA GLY A 161 -1.49 20.45 19.95
C GLY A 161 -1.60 19.00 19.47
N ARG A 162 -2.61 18.28 19.99
CA ARG A 162 -2.78 16.82 19.84
C ARG A 162 -3.99 16.41 19.02
N GLU A 163 -4.79 17.37 18.56
CA GLU A 163 -6.05 17.15 17.85
C GLU A 163 -6.03 17.74 16.45
N ILE A 164 -6.79 17.12 15.55
CA ILE A 164 -6.95 17.58 14.15
C ILE A 164 -7.75 18.90 14.05
N SER A 165 -8.51 19.24 15.10
CA SER A 165 -9.19 20.52 15.29
C SER A 165 -8.23 21.66 15.63
N GLY A 166 -6.97 21.33 15.95
CA GLY A 166 -5.94 22.31 16.26
C GLY A 166 -5.57 23.22 15.09
N GLU A 167 -4.86 24.29 15.41
CA GLU A 167 -4.35 25.25 14.42
C GLU A 167 -3.39 24.55 13.44
N LEU A 168 -3.60 24.75 12.14
CA LEU A 168 -2.78 24.17 11.08
C LEU A 168 -1.48 24.99 10.91
N ILE A 169 -0.34 24.39 11.23
CA ILE A 169 0.98 25.01 11.16
C ILE A 169 1.54 24.93 9.74
N ASP A 170 1.46 23.75 9.11
CA ASP A 170 1.92 23.52 7.75
C ASP A 170 1.04 22.50 7.04
N ARG A 171 0.90 22.65 5.72
CA ARG A 171 0.18 21.72 4.86
C ARG A 171 0.90 21.61 3.53
N LYS A 172 1.22 20.37 3.14
CA LYS A 172 1.84 20.06 1.84
C LYS A 172 1.04 18.99 1.11
N GLU A 173 1.08 19.06 -0.21
CA GLU A 173 0.49 18.05 -1.07
C GLU A 173 1.52 17.60 -2.10
N LEU A 174 1.91 16.33 -2.01
CA LEU A 174 2.95 15.72 -2.83
C LEU A 174 2.28 14.84 -3.88
N ASN A 175 2.54 15.15 -5.15
CA ASN A 175 1.91 14.50 -6.31
C ASN A 175 2.96 13.99 -7.32
N LYS A 176 4.15 13.64 -6.84
CA LYS A 176 5.29 13.14 -7.63
C LYS A 176 5.28 11.60 -7.67
N THR A 177 6.33 10.99 -8.20
CA THR A 177 6.45 9.51 -8.18
C THR A 177 6.61 9.00 -6.75
N ILE A 178 6.40 7.70 -6.51
CA ILE A 178 6.46 7.12 -5.17
C ILE A 178 7.82 7.38 -4.52
N ALA A 179 8.93 7.16 -5.24
CA ALA A 179 10.28 7.36 -4.71
C ALA A 179 10.53 8.83 -4.32
N GLU A 180 10.11 9.78 -5.17
CA GLU A 180 10.19 11.21 -4.87
C GLU A 180 9.33 11.59 -3.67
N ASN A 181 8.07 11.12 -3.62
CA ASN A 181 7.18 11.40 -2.50
C ASN A 181 7.73 10.88 -1.17
N ILE A 182 8.36 9.69 -1.15
CA ILE A 182 9.00 9.12 0.04
C ILE A 182 10.14 10.04 0.52
N ARG A 183 11.04 10.48 -0.37
CA ARG A 183 12.16 11.37 -0.01
C ARG A 183 11.65 12.72 0.48
N ASN A 184 10.77 13.36 -0.29
CA ASN A 184 10.23 14.69 0.00
C ASN A 184 9.47 14.72 1.32
N ILE A 185 8.66 13.70 1.64
CA ILE A 185 7.91 13.68 2.91
C ILE A 185 8.84 13.45 4.10
N CYS A 186 9.90 12.65 3.96
CA CYS A 186 10.90 12.48 5.02
C CYS A 186 11.59 13.82 5.33
N GLU A 187 11.96 14.58 4.30
CA GLU A 187 12.53 15.93 4.45
C GLU A 187 11.55 16.90 5.11
N ILE A 188 10.28 16.91 4.68
CA ILE A 188 9.24 17.77 5.27
C ILE A 188 9.03 17.45 6.75
N ILE A 189 8.97 16.16 7.11
CA ILE A 189 8.84 15.74 8.51
C ILE A 189 10.08 16.17 9.30
N LYS A 190 11.28 15.97 8.77
CA LYS A 190 12.54 16.37 9.41
C LYS A 190 12.60 17.87 9.69
N LEU A 191 12.16 18.70 8.73
CA LEU A 191 12.10 20.16 8.91
C LEU A 191 11.06 20.61 9.95
N ASN A 192 10.01 19.81 10.17
CA ASN A 192 8.96 20.10 11.15
C ASN A 192 9.22 19.45 12.53
N LEU A 193 10.10 18.46 12.62
CA LEU A 193 10.49 17.81 13.87
C LEU A 193 11.29 18.78 14.73
N LYS A 194 10.88 18.90 16.00
CA LYS A 194 11.63 19.68 16.97
C LYS A 194 12.85 18.87 17.39
N HIS A 195 14.04 19.39 17.12
CA HIS A 195 15.27 18.82 17.66
C HIS A 195 15.39 19.22 19.13
N SER A 196 15.03 18.30 20.04
CA SER A 196 15.36 18.50 21.45
C SER A 196 16.87 18.30 21.64
N SER A 197 17.55 19.35 22.08
CA SER A 197 18.98 19.27 22.38
C SER A 197 19.19 18.98 23.85
N LYS A 198 19.97 17.96 24.17
CA LYS A 198 20.44 17.71 25.53
C LYS A 198 21.95 17.95 25.56
N ILE A 199 22.43 18.64 26.59
CA ILE A 199 23.88 18.78 26.82
C ILE A 199 24.30 17.54 27.60
N GLU A 200 25.16 16.71 27.01
CA GLU A 200 25.80 15.58 27.69
C GLU A 200 27.31 15.87 27.78
N GLY A 201 27.79 16.19 28.98
CA GLY A 201 29.18 16.63 29.17
C GLY A 201 29.42 18.03 28.59
N LEU A 202 30.40 18.15 27.68
CA LEU A 202 30.75 19.40 26.99
C LEU A 202 30.08 19.53 25.60
N GLU A 203 29.37 18.49 25.14
CA GLU A 203 28.80 18.44 23.80
C GLU A 203 27.27 18.50 23.83
N ARG A 204 26.71 19.22 22.85
CA ARG A 204 25.28 19.26 22.60
C ARG A 204 24.91 18.07 21.72
N VAL A 205 24.16 17.12 22.27
CA VAL A 205 23.63 15.98 21.52
C VAL A 205 22.19 16.28 21.12
N GLU A 206 21.93 16.34 19.82
CA GLU A 206 20.55 16.36 19.32
C GLU A 206 19.93 14.98 19.47
N LYS A 207 18.79 14.91 20.16
CA LYS A 207 18.04 13.67 20.28
C LYS A 207 16.95 13.65 19.22
N GLU A 208 17.11 12.79 18.22
CA GLU A 208 16.05 12.51 17.24
C GLU A 208 14.84 11.87 17.94
N GLU A 209 13.67 12.51 17.86
CA GLU A 209 12.43 11.98 18.45
C GLU A 209 11.91 10.77 17.69
N ILE A 210 12.07 10.76 16.36
CA ILE A 210 11.74 9.66 15.46
C ILE A 210 12.88 9.51 14.45
N PRO A 211 13.57 8.36 14.40
CA PRO A 211 14.69 8.16 13.47
C PRO A 211 14.25 8.26 12.02
N GLU A 212 15.10 8.82 11.17
CA GLU A 212 14.82 8.99 9.74
C GLU A 212 14.47 7.65 9.05
N ARG A 213 15.18 6.57 9.42
CA ARG A 213 14.90 5.22 8.90
C ARG A 213 13.50 4.71 9.27
N VAL A 214 13.00 5.05 10.46
CA VAL A 214 11.64 4.66 10.90
C VAL A 214 10.59 5.39 10.06
N ILE A 215 10.78 6.69 9.84
CA ILE A 215 9.87 7.50 9.01
C ILE A 215 9.87 6.96 7.58
N ARG A 216 11.06 6.78 6.99
CA ARG A 216 11.21 6.27 5.63
C ARG A 216 10.53 4.92 5.45
N GLU A 217 10.77 3.97 6.35
CA GLU A 217 10.17 2.64 6.29
C GLU A 217 8.65 2.69 6.44
N ALA A 218 8.12 3.52 7.35
CA ALA A 218 6.68 3.62 7.57
C ALA A 218 5.95 4.24 6.36
N ILE A 219 6.54 5.27 5.76
CA ILE A 219 6.01 5.90 4.54
C ILE A 219 6.12 4.93 3.35
N ALA A 220 7.25 4.25 3.18
CA ALA A 220 7.43 3.28 2.11
C ALA A 220 6.38 2.16 2.22
N ASN A 221 6.17 1.61 3.43
CA ASN A 221 5.10 0.64 3.70
C ASN A 221 3.71 1.19 3.34
N ALA A 222 3.43 2.45 3.69
CA ALA A 222 2.16 3.08 3.35
C ALA A 222 1.95 3.18 1.83
N CYS A 223 2.99 3.45 1.04
CA CYS A 223 2.96 3.50 -0.42
C CYS A 223 2.82 2.10 -1.06
N ILE A 224 3.67 1.14 -0.67
CA ILE A 224 3.71 -0.19 -1.30
C ILE A 224 2.46 -1.03 -0.98
N HIS A 225 1.83 -0.82 0.18
CA HIS A 225 0.62 -1.53 0.57
C HIS A 225 -0.68 -0.75 0.33
N ARG A 226 -0.59 0.48 -0.21
CA ARG A 226 -1.74 1.34 -0.50
C ARG A 226 -2.72 0.66 -1.46
N ASP A 227 -4.02 0.80 -1.21
CA ASP A 227 -5.06 0.37 -2.16
C ASP A 227 -5.29 1.47 -3.21
N TYR A 228 -4.57 1.38 -4.34
CA TYR A 228 -4.68 2.31 -5.48
C TYR A 228 -6.03 2.31 -6.18
N THR A 229 -6.96 1.43 -5.81
CA THR A 229 -8.33 1.46 -6.32
C THR A 229 -9.25 2.45 -5.64
N ILE A 230 -8.86 2.92 -4.46
CA ILE A 230 -9.66 3.87 -3.70
C ILE A 230 -9.36 5.27 -4.24
N TYR A 231 -10.23 5.74 -5.13
CA TYR A 231 -10.21 7.09 -5.67
C TYR A 231 -10.56 8.14 -4.61
N GLY A 232 -10.05 9.35 -4.76
CA GLY A 232 -10.36 10.49 -3.88
C GLY A 232 -9.70 10.48 -2.49
N ALA A 233 -8.96 9.41 -2.14
CA ALA A 233 -8.24 9.32 -0.87
C ALA A 233 -6.73 9.20 -1.11
N LYS A 234 -5.94 10.16 -0.62
CA LYS A 234 -4.47 10.09 -0.60
C LYS A 234 -3.97 9.42 0.68
N ILE A 235 -2.71 9.00 0.70
CA ILE A 235 -2.03 8.74 1.99
C ILE A 235 -2.00 10.06 2.76
N ARG A 236 -2.35 10.03 4.04
CA ARG A 236 -2.34 11.21 4.89
C ARG A 236 -1.30 11.03 5.98
N VAL A 237 -0.42 12.01 6.11
CA VAL A 237 0.59 12.08 7.16
C VAL A 237 0.22 13.25 8.04
N PHE A 238 -0.17 12.97 9.28
CA PHE A 238 -0.52 13.97 10.27
C PHE A 238 0.56 14.04 11.33
N MET A 239 1.06 15.24 11.56
CA MET A 239 2.02 15.53 12.61
C MET A 239 1.35 16.33 13.71
N PHE A 240 1.48 15.84 14.94
CA PHE A 240 1.00 16.46 16.16
C PHE A 240 2.17 16.66 17.12
N GLU A 241 1.96 17.38 18.21
CA GLU A 241 3.00 17.61 19.22
C GLU A 241 3.50 16.34 19.90
N ASP A 242 2.71 15.26 19.91
CA ASP A 242 3.03 14.02 20.63
C ASP A 242 3.20 12.79 19.75
N ARG A 243 2.90 12.89 18.44
CA ARG A 243 2.92 11.75 17.53
C ARG A 243 2.94 12.14 16.05
N LEU A 244 3.37 11.19 15.24
CA LEU A 244 3.19 11.15 13.79
C LEU A 244 2.18 10.04 13.45
N GLU A 245 1.11 10.36 12.73
CA GLU A 245 0.14 9.39 12.20
C GLU A 245 0.27 9.26 10.69
N ILE A 246 0.36 8.02 10.20
CA ILE A 246 0.37 7.72 8.76
C ILE A 246 -0.87 6.88 8.46
N ARG A 247 -1.81 7.46 7.70
CA ARG A 247 -3.06 6.81 7.30
C ARG A 247 -3.01 6.46 5.82
N SER A 248 -3.00 5.16 5.52
CA SER A 248 -3.00 4.65 4.15
C SER A 248 -4.38 4.11 3.76
N PRO A 249 -4.96 4.48 2.60
CA PRO A 249 -6.23 3.92 2.14
C PRO A 249 -6.15 2.42 1.85
N GLY A 250 -7.12 1.67 2.37
CA GLY A 250 -7.27 0.24 2.14
C GLY A 250 -7.29 -0.58 3.43
N ILE A 251 -7.65 -1.85 3.31
CA ILE A 251 -7.58 -2.84 4.39
C ILE A 251 -6.48 -3.85 4.00
N PRO A 252 -5.70 -4.39 4.95
CA PRO A 252 -4.76 -5.46 4.66
C PRO A 252 -5.44 -6.67 3.97
N PRO A 253 -4.71 -7.46 3.18
CA PRO A 253 -5.23 -8.72 2.65
C PRO A 253 -5.80 -9.59 3.78
N ASN A 254 -6.83 -10.40 3.49
CA ASN A 254 -7.58 -11.15 4.52
C ASN A 254 -6.70 -12.08 5.40
N THR A 255 -5.49 -12.41 4.95
CA THR A 255 -4.52 -13.27 5.64
C THR A 255 -3.58 -12.50 6.57
N VAL A 256 -3.60 -11.15 6.54
CA VAL A 256 -2.66 -10.30 7.28
C VAL A 256 -3.39 -9.61 8.42
N THR A 257 -3.08 -10.04 9.65
CA THR A 257 -3.49 -9.38 10.89
C THR A 257 -2.37 -8.47 11.40
N VAL A 258 -2.68 -7.55 12.33
CA VAL A 258 -1.67 -6.71 12.97
C VAL A 258 -0.58 -7.56 13.64
N ASP A 259 -0.96 -8.65 14.33
CA ASP A 259 0.00 -9.55 14.98
C ASP A 259 0.93 -10.24 13.96
N ASN A 260 0.38 -10.65 12.81
CA ASN A 260 1.17 -11.24 11.72
C ASN A 260 2.16 -10.22 11.13
N MET A 261 1.78 -8.95 11.02
CA MET A 261 2.72 -7.90 10.57
C MET A 261 3.88 -7.74 11.55
N LYS A 262 3.62 -7.83 12.87
CA LYS A 262 4.67 -7.72 13.91
C LYS A 262 5.67 -8.88 13.87
N THR A 263 5.25 -10.06 13.42
CA THR A 263 6.13 -11.24 13.28
C THR A 263 6.85 -11.29 11.93
N GLY A 264 6.61 -10.31 11.05
CA GLY A 264 7.28 -10.18 9.75
C GLY A 264 6.59 -10.93 8.60
N ILE A 265 5.36 -11.41 8.80
CA ILE A 265 4.55 -11.92 7.69
C ILE A 265 4.12 -10.73 6.83
N SER A 266 4.52 -10.75 5.56
CA SER A 266 4.17 -9.70 4.60
C SER A 266 3.52 -10.30 3.36
N VAL A 267 2.39 -9.73 2.97
CA VAL A 267 1.71 -10.02 1.70
C VAL A 267 1.62 -8.72 0.93
N TYR A 268 2.28 -8.68 -0.24
CA TYR A 268 2.38 -7.47 -1.05
C TYR A 268 1.16 -7.30 -1.93
N ARG A 269 0.48 -6.15 -1.77
CA ARG A 269 -0.65 -5.76 -2.62
C ARG A 269 -0.20 -5.32 -4.01
N ASN A 270 0.91 -4.58 -4.05
CA ASN A 270 1.47 -4.00 -5.27
C ASN A 270 2.90 -4.57 -5.50
N PRO A 271 3.03 -5.83 -5.98
CA PRO A 271 4.32 -6.51 -6.08
C PRO A 271 5.30 -5.84 -7.05
N VAL A 272 4.82 -5.20 -8.11
CA VAL A 272 5.69 -4.44 -9.04
C VAL A 272 6.26 -3.26 -8.29
N ILE A 273 5.42 -2.46 -7.62
CA ILE A 273 5.89 -1.31 -6.85
C ILE A 273 6.91 -1.74 -5.78
N VAL A 274 6.64 -2.82 -5.05
CA VAL A 274 7.56 -3.36 -4.03
C VAL A 274 8.93 -3.68 -4.61
N LYS A 275 8.99 -4.32 -5.79
CA LYS A 275 10.26 -4.63 -6.46
C LYS A 275 11.10 -3.37 -6.66
N PHE A 276 10.53 -2.33 -7.27
CA PHE A 276 11.27 -1.10 -7.54
C PHE A 276 11.67 -0.36 -6.25
N ILE A 277 10.81 -0.32 -5.24
CA ILE A 277 11.11 0.34 -3.96
C ILE A 277 12.23 -0.39 -3.20
N ASN A 278 12.30 -1.72 -3.29
CA ASN A 278 13.40 -2.50 -2.75
C ASN A 278 14.71 -2.25 -3.52
N ASP A 279 14.65 -2.20 -4.85
CA ASP A 279 15.80 -1.88 -5.71
C ASP A 279 16.33 -0.47 -5.39
N TYR A 280 15.45 0.51 -5.12
CA TYR A 280 15.84 1.85 -4.64
C TYR A 280 16.37 1.90 -3.18
N HIS A 281 16.34 0.78 -2.46
CA HIS A 281 16.69 0.71 -1.02
C HIS A 281 15.87 1.66 -0.13
N LEU A 282 14.63 1.94 -0.53
CA LEU A 282 13.72 2.82 0.22
C LEU A 282 12.85 2.07 1.23
N ALA A 283 12.79 0.74 1.15
CA ALA A 283 12.14 -0.12 2.13
C ALA A 283 13.02 -1.33 2.49
N GLU A 284 12.86 -1.83 3.70
CA GLU A 284 13.43 -3.09 4.16
C GLU A 284 12.63 -4.28 3.60
N GLY A 285 13.24 -5.07 2.73
CA GLY A 285 12.65 -6.29 2.22
C GLY A 285 12.46 -7.39 3.30
N MET A 286 11.81 -8.49 2.90
CA MET A 286 11.69 -9.74 3.69
C MET A 286 10.94 -9.60 5.03
N GLY A 287 10.01 -8.64 5.16
CA GLY A 287 9.17 -8.51 6.36
C GLY A 287 9.88 -7.96 7.59
N ARG A 288 11.07 -7.36 7.44
CA ARG A 288 11.85 -6.82 8.57
C ARG A 288 11.48 -5.39 8.95
N GLY A 289 10.76 -4.67 8.08
CA GLY A 289 10.39 -3.27 8.25
C GLY A 289 9.59 -2.97 9.52
N ILE A 290 8.43 -3.60 9.69
CA ILE A 290 7.57 -3.40 10.86
C ILE A 290 8.25 -3.83 12.17
N PRO A 291 8.91 -5.02 12.25
CA PRO A 291 9.70 -5.38 13.43
C PRO A 291 10.78 -4.35 13.79
N MET A 292 11.47 -3.79 12.77
CA MET A 292 12.47 -2.75 12.97
C MET A 292 11.85 -1.47 13.55
N ILE A 293 10.75 -0.98 12.96
CA ILE A 293 10.02 0.19 13.45
C ILE A 293 9.63 0.02 14.93
N ILE A 294 9.05 -1.13 15.28
CA ILE A 294 8.63 -1.43 16.66
C ILE A 294 9.82 -1.41 17.61
N ARG A 295 10.93 -2.06 17.24
CA ARG A 295 12.13 -2.14 18.07
C ARG A 295 12.74 -0.76 18.32
N GLU A 296 12.95 0.04 17.27
CA GLU A 296 13.57 1.36 17.39
C GLU A 296 12.69 2.32 18.20
N MET A 297 11.38 2.35 17.94
CA MET A 297 10.45 3.22 18.67
C MET A 297 10.31 2.82 20.13
N LYS A 298 10.33 1.52 20.45
CA LYS A 298 10.32 1.03 21.83
C LYS A 298 11.60 1.41 22.58
N LYS A 299 12.75 1.42 21.91
CA LYS A 299 14.02 1.86 22.48
C LYS A 299 14.03 3.36 22.82
N ILE A 300 13.41 4.20 21.98
CA ILE A 300 13.43 5.66 22.13
C ILE A 300 12.35 6.16 23.09
N SER A 301 11.12 5.67 22.92
CA SER A 301 9.93 6.18 23.63
C SER A 301 9.47 5.29 24.79
N GLY A 302 10.00 4.07 24.91
CA GLY A 302 9.51 3.04 25.84
C GLY A 302 8.16 2.42 25.44
N LYS A 303 7.56 2.85 24.33
CA LYS A 303 6.25 2.40 23.85
C LYS A 303 6.35 1.81 22.44
N GLU A 304 5.51 0.83 22.16
CA GLU A 304 5.35 0.32 20.80
C GLU A 304 4.48 1.28 19.98
N PRO A 305 4.79 1.48 18.68
CA PRO A 305 3.94 2.24 17.80
C PRO A 305 2.58 1.54 17.63
N LYS A 306 1.51 2.33 17.57
CA LYS A 306 0.15 1.83 17.38
C LYS A 306 -0.10 1.55 15.90
N ILE A 307 -0.55 0.35 15.58
CA ILE A 307 -0.97 -0.05 14.23
C ILE A 307 -2.45 -0.42 14.32
N GLU A 308 -3.29 0.24 13.53
CA GLU A 308 -4.75 0.06 13.50
C GLU A 308 -5.21 -0.23 12.06
N ILE A 309 -6.31 -0.97 11.92
CA ILE A 309 -6.97 -1.32 10.66
C ILE A 309 -8.37 -0.72 10.64
#